data_AF-A0A924M8A2-F1
#
_entry.id   AF-A0A924M8A2-F1
#
_cell.length_a   1.000
_cell.length_b   1.000
_cell.length_c   1.000
_cell.angle_alpha   90.00
_cell.angle_beta   90.00
_cell.angle_gamma   90.00
#
_symmetry.space_group_name_H-M   'P 1'
#
loop_
_entity.id
_entity.type
_entity.pdbx_description
1 polymer ?
#
loop_
_entity_poly.entity_id
_entity_poly.type
_entity_poly.pdbx_seq_one_letter_code
_entity_poly.pdbx_strand_id
1 'polypeptide(L)'
;MKKLFPSAEAALKGIVKNDQLLAVGGFGLCGIPEALIEALKSSGVQNLTVISNNAGVDGFGLGKLLETRQIKKMIASYVGENK
;
A
#
# COMPACT_ATOMS: atom_id res chain seq x y z
N MET A 1 17.32 19.92 -6.56
CA MET A 1 17.17 18.54 -7.12
C MET A 1 15.71 18.29 -7.46
N LYS A 2 15.40 17.86 -8.70
CA LYS A 2 14.05 17.38 -9.05
C LYS A 2 13.88 15.95 -8.53
N LYS A 3 12.90 15.72 -7.66
CA LYS A 3 12.52 14.40 -7.13
C LYS A 3 11.40 13.76 -7.97
N LEU A 4 11.50 13.87 -9.29
CA LEU A 4 10.57 13.28 -10.24
C LEU A 4 11.14 11.95 -10.71
N PHE A 5 10.33 10.90 -10.66
CA PHE A 5 10.70 9.56 -11.08
C PHE A 5 9.89 9.16 -12.31
N PRO A 6 10.47 8.39 -13.25
CA PRO A 6 9.79 8.01 -14.49
C PRO A 6 8.69 6.95 -14.30
N SER A 7 8.67 6.25 -13.16
CA SER A 7 7.63 5.27 -12.81
C SER A 7 7.52 5.09 -11.29
N ALA A 8 6.45 4.40 -10.85
CA ALA A 8 6.24 4.06 -9.45
C ALA A 8 7.31 3.08 -8.93
N GLU A 9 7.70 2.10 -9.73
CA GLU A 9 8.76 1.13 -9.41
C GLU A 9 10.10 1.85 -9.24
N ALA A 10 10.42 2.79 -10.14
CA ALA A 10 11.62 3.62 -10.04
C ALA A 10 11.61 4.48 -8.78
N ALA A 11 10.44 4.98 -8.36
CA ALA A 11 10.27 5.75 -7.13
C ALA A 11 10.46 4.90 -5.86
N LEU A 12 10.09 3.61 -5.88
CA LEU A 12 10.21 2.71 -4.73
C LEU A 12 11.54 1.95 -4.67
N LYS A 13 12.29 1.88 -5.78
CA LYS A 13 13.54 1.13 -5.88
C LYS A 13 14.56 1.55 -4.81
N GLY A 14 14.99 0.61 -3.98
CA GLY A 14 15.94 0.84 -2.90
C GLY A 14 15.36 1.54 -1.66
N ILE A 15 14.06 1.85 -1.66
CA ILE A 15 13.35 2.47 -0.53
C ILE A 15 12.57 1.42 0.26
N VAL A 16 11.83 0.54 -0.44
CA VAL A 16 10.97 -0.46 0.18
C VAL A 16 11.75 -1.72 0.56
N LYS A 17 11.44 -2.28 1.72
CA LYS A 17 12.05 -3.50 2.26
C LYS A 17 11.07 -4.26 3.16
N ASN A 18 11.40 -5.51 3.47
CA ASN A 18 10.63 -6.31 4.42
C ASN A 18 10.57 -5.64 5.80
N ASP A 19 9.53 -5.97 6.57
CA ASP A 19 9.34 -5.55 7.96
C ASP A 19 9.22 -4.02 8.16
N GLN A 20 8.91 -3.28 7.09
CA GLN A 20 8.80 -1.82 7.10
C GLN A 20 7.42 -1.33 7.57
N LEU A 21 7.41 -0.21 8.28
CA LEU A 21 6.21 0.56 8.61
C LEU A 21 5.92 1.58 7.50
N LEU A 22 4.70 1.56 6.95
CA LEU A 22 4.26 2.47 5.89
C LEU A 22 2.98 3.21 6.29
N ALA A 23 2.93 4.52 6.06
CA ALA A 23 1.71 5.30 6.12
C ALA A 23 1.17 5.52 4.70
N VAL A 24 -0.08 5.17 4.47
CA VAL A 24 -0.72 5.20 3.15
C VAL A 24 -1.95 6.08 3.22
N GLY A 25 -1.98 7.10 2.36
CA GLY A 25 -3.11 8.04 2.27
C GLY A 25 -4.32 7.44 1.52
N GLY A 26 -5.46 8.11 1.68
CA GLY A 26 -6.73 7.78 1.04
C GLY A 26 -7.86 7.55 2.04
N PHE A 27 -9.10 7.63 1.56
CA PHE A 27 -10.32 7.33 2.32
C PHE A 27 -11.23 6.43 1.49
N GLY A 28 -11.48 5.21 1.95
CA GLY A 28 -12.06 4.15 1.12
C GLY A 28 -11.18 3.92 -0.12
N LEU A 29 -11.73 4.24 -1.30
CA LEU A 29 -11.03 4.18 -2.59
C LEU A 29 -10.69 5.56 -3.16
N CYS A 30 -11.00 6.65 -2.46
CA CYS A 30 -10.74 8.01 -2.92
C CYS A 30 -9.35 8.47 -2.47
N GLY A 31 -8.56 9.02 -3.40
CA GLY A 31 -7.25 9.61 -3.12
C GLY A 31 -6.18 8.59 -2.70
N ILE A 32 -6.36 7.31 -3.08
CA ILE A 32 -5.37 6.25 -2.82
C ILE A 32 -4.21 6.32 -3.81
N PRO A 33 -2.97 5.97 -3.43
CA PRO A 33 -1.82 5.99 -4.32
C PRO A 33 -1.73 4.72 -5.19
N GLU A 34 -2.70 4.52 -6.10
CA GLU A 34 -2.89 3.26 -6.86
C GLU A 34 -1.62 2.73 -7.54
N ALA A 35 -0.90 3.59 -8.27
CA ALA A 35 0.31 3.20 -8.98
C ALA A 35 1.43 2.74 -8.03
N LEU A 36 1.55 3.38 -6.86
CA LEU A 36 2.55 2.98 -5.85
C LEU A 36 2.14 1.69 -5.14
N ILE A 37 0.84 1.45 -4.93
CA ILE A 37 0.34 0.19 -4.37
C ILE A 37 0.64 -0.97 -5.31
N GLU A 38 0.42 -0.79 -6.63
CA GLU A 38 0.75 -1.84 -7.62
C GLU A 38 2.26 -2.10 -7.70
N ALA A 39 3.08 -1.04 -7.67
CA ALA A 39 4.53 -1.20 -7.65
C ALA A 39 5.02 -1.87 -6.35
N LEU A 40 4.42 -1.54 -5.20
CA LEU A 40 4.73 -2.17 -3.92
C LEU A 40 4.32 -3.66 -3.91
N LYS A 41 3.16 -3.99 -4.48
CA LYS A 41 2.75 -5.38 -4.70
C LYS A 41 3.79 -6.13 -5.53
N SER A 42 4.16 -5.56 -6.67
CA SER A 42 5.13 -6.14 -7.61
C SER A 42 6.54 -6.29 -7.01
N SER A 43 6.92 -5.44 -6.05
CA SER A 43 8.20 -5.55 -5.35
C SER A 43 8.31 -6.81 -4.49
N GLY A 44 7.19 -7.42 -4.11
CA GLY A 44 7.13 -8.66 -3.34
C GLY A 44 7.58 -8.55 -1.88
N VAL A 45 7.88 -7.34 -1.37
CA VAL A 45 8.29 -7.14 0.02
C VAL A 45 7.19 -7.62 0.98
N GLN A 46 7.61 -8.26 2.08
CA GLN A 46 6.75 -8.96 3.02
C GLN A 46 6.78 -8.32 4.41
N ASN A 47 5.87 -8.76 5.27
CA ASN A 47 5.80 -8.39 6.69
C ASN A 47 5.57 -6.89 6.96
N LEU A 48 4.88 -6.19 6.05
CA LEU A 48 4.62 -4.77 6.20
C LEU A 48 3.68 -4.49 7.39
N THR A 49 3.97 -3.44 8.14
CA THR A 49 2.98 -2.80 9.00
C THR A 49 2.45 -1.57 8.26
N VAL A 50 1.14 -1.49 8.07
CA VAL A 50 0.53 -0.41 7.27
C VAL A 50 -0.44 0.40 8.13
N ILE A 51 -0.27 1.71 8.11
CA ILE A 51 -1.17 2.70 8.71
C ILE A 51 -2.00 3.32 7.58
N SER A 52 -3.31 3.16 7.63
CA SER A 52 -4.25 3.73 6.66
C SER A 52 -5.64 3.82 7.29
N ASN A 53 -6.49 4.73 6.82
CA ASN A 53 -7.87 4.81 7.31
C ASN A 53 -8.63 3.49 7.06
N ASN A 54 -8.49 2.94 5.85
CA ASN A 54 -9.11 1.69 5.41
C ASN A 54 -8.08 0.77 4.71
N ALA A 55 -8.48 -0.48 4.50
CA ALA A 55 -7.71 -1.45 3.71
C ALA A 55 -8.09 -1.48 2.22
N GLY A 56 -9.00 -0.62 1.76
CA GLY A 56 -9.60 -0.75 0.43
C GLY A 56 -10.63 -1.89 0.41
N VAL A 57 -10.76 -2.56 -0.73
CA VAL A 57 -11.66 -3.71 -0.95
C VAL A 57 -10.89 -4.84 -1.62
N ASP A 58 -11.47 -6.03 -1.70
CA ASP A 58 -10.83 -7.16 -2.39
C ASP A 58 -10.46 -6.78 -3.84
N GLY A 59 -9.24 -7.12 -4.25
CA GLY A 59 -8.69 -6.80 -5.57
C GLY A 59 -8.33 -5.34 -5.82
N PHE A 60 -8.58 -4.40 -4.90
CA PHE A 60 -8.38 -2.96 -5.15
C PHE A 60 -7.86 -2.16 -3.94
N GLY A 61 -7.02 -1.15 -4.20
CA GLY A 61 -6.29 -0.45 -3.14
C GLY A 61 -5.40 -1.40 -2.32
N LEU A 62 -5.34 -1.20 -1.00
CA LEU A 62 -4.50 -2.03 -0.12
C LEU A 62 -4.97 -3.50 -0.03
N GLY A 63 -6.20 -3.82 -0.46
CA GLY A 63 -6.71 -5.20 -0.53
C GLY A 63 -5.83 -6.09 -1.40
N LYS A 64 -5.25 -5.53 -2.47
CA LYS A 64 -4.26 -6.21 -3.31
C LYS A 64 -3.04 -6.75 -2.54
N LEU A 65 -2.61 -6.05 -1.48
CA LEU A 65 -1.48 -6.45 -0.65
C LEU A 65 -1.88 -7.44 0.45
N LEU A 66 -3.16 -7.45 0.84
CA LEU A 66 -3.72 -8.46 1.74
C LEU A 66 -3.83 -9.81 1.03
N GLU A 67 -4.28 -9.82 -0.23
CA GLU A 67 -4.35 -11.02 -1.08
C GLU A 67 -2.98 -11.71 -1.23
N THR A 68 -1.92 -10.92 -1.43
CA THR A 68 -0.54 -11.42 -1.55
C THR A 68 0.15 -11.66 -0.21
N ARG A 69 -0.57 -11.48 0.92
CA ARG A 69 -0.08 -11.61 2.30
C ARG A 69 1.14 -10.75 2.63
N GLN A 70 1.33 -9.64 1.92
CA GLN A 70 2.45 -8.72 2.14
C GLN A 70 2.29 -7.90 3.42
N ILE A 71 1.06 -7.71 3.91
CA ILE A 71 0.77 -6.95 5.13
C ILE A 71 0.65 -7.91 6.33
N LYS A 72 1.53 -7.73 7.32
CA LYS A 72 1.52 -8.46 8.60
C LYS A 72 0.62 -7.79 9.66
N LYS A 73 0.53 -6.46 9.64
CA LYS A 73 -0.28 -5.70 10.60
C LYS A 73 -0.90 -4.47 9.95
N MET A 74 -2.18 -4.27 10.18
CA MET A 74 -2.89 -3.03 9.86
C MET A 74 -3.12 -2.20 11.11
N ILE A 75 -2.95 -0.89 11.00
CA ILE A 75 -3.39 0.12 11.96
C ILE A 75 -4.40 0.98 11.20
N ALA A 76 -5.69 0.77 11.48
CA ALA A 76 -6.79 1.38 10.74
C ALA A 76 -7.95 1.78 11.66
N SER A 77 -8.74 2.75 11.22
CA SER A 77 -9.94 3.23 11.93
C SER A 77 -11.18 2.41 11.54
N TYR A 78 -11.24 1.90 10.30
CA TYR A 78 -12.36 1.09 9.81
C TYR A 78 -11.89 0.11 8.72
N VAL A 79 -12.17 -1.18 8.91
CA VAL A 79 -11.66 -2.26 8.05
C VAL A 79 -12.77 -3.03 7.33
N GLY A 80 -14.04 -2.74 7.61
CA GLY A 80 -15.18 -3.40 6.98
C GLY A 80 -15.58 -2.76 5.65
N GLU A 81 -16.45 -3.44 4.90
CA GLU A 81 -17.23 -2.83 3.83
C GLU A 81 -18.51 -2.25 4.43
N ASN A 82 -18.89 -1.01 4.09
CA ASN A 82 -20.24 -0.53 4.40
C ASN A 82 -21.22 -1.33 3.51
N LYS A 83 -22.08 -2.14 4.14
CA LYS A 83 -23.25 -2.73 3.49
C LYS A 83 -24.42 -1.76 3.49
#